data_AF-A0A2N5AFD2-F1
#
_entry.id   AF-A0A2N5AFD2-F1
#
_cell.length_a   1.000
_cell.length_b   1.000
_cell.length_c   1.000
_cell.angle_alpha   90.00
_cell.angle_beta   90.00
_cell.angle_gamma   90.00
#
_symmetry.space_group_name_H-M   'P 1'
#
loop_
_entity.id
_entity.type
_entity.pdbx_description
1 polymer ?
#
loop_
_entity_poly.entity_id
_entity_poly.type
_entity_poly.pdbx_seq_one_letter_code
_entity_poly.pdbx_strand_id
1 'polypeptide(L)'
;MTIINHTLGFPRVGLRRELKKAQESYWAGNATREELLTVGRELRARHWEQQKQAGVDLLPVGDFAWYDHVLTTSLLLGNVPARHQNKDGSIDIDTLFRIGRGRAPTGEPAAAAEMTKWFNTNYHYMVPEFVKGQQFKLTWTQLLDEVDEALALGHKIKPVLLGPVTYLWLGKVKGEPFDRLNLLNDILPVYQQVLAELAKRGIEWVQIDEPALVLELPPAWLEAFKPAYDALQGQVKLLLTTYFEGISDNLATIAALPVQGLHVDLVHGKDDVAELHNRLPADWLLSAGLINGRNVWRADLTEKYAQIKDLVGKRDLWVASSCSLLHSPIDLSVETRLDAEVKSWFAFALQKCGELALLRDALNSGDTAAITEWSAPIQARRHSTRVHNAEVEKRLAAITAQDSQRASPYEVRAQAQRQRFNLPKWPTTTIGSFPQTTEIRGLRLDFKKGNLDASHYRTGIAEHIKQAIVEQERLGLDVLVHGEAERNDMVEYFGEHLDGFIFTQNGWVQSYGSRCVKPPVVIGDVSRPQAITVDWAKYAQSLTDKPVKGMLTGPVTILCWSFPREDVSRETIAKQIALALRDEVADLEAAG
;
A
#
# COMPACT_ATOMS: atom_id res chain seq x y z
N MET A 1 33.51 1.48 -10.99
CA MET A 1 33.09 1.60 -9.58
C MET A 1 32.42 0.31 -9.14
N THR A 2 32.42 -0.01 -7.84
CA THR A 2 31.66 -1.14 -7.30
C THR A 2 30.19 -0.76 -7.16
N ILE A 3 29.30 -1.55 -7.77
CA ILE A 3 27.85 -1.40 -7.64
C ILE A 3 27.45 -1.85 -6.24
N ILE A 4 26.62 -1.06 -5.56
CA ILE A 4 25.99 -1.43 -4.29
C ILE A 4 24.48 -1.53 -4.46
N ASN A 5 23.81 -2.10 -3.47
CA ASN A 5 22.36 -2.12 -3.41
C ASN A 5 21.78 -1.37 -2.19
N HIS A 6 20.52 -0.95 -2.29
CA HIS A 6 19.78 -0.34 -1.19
C HIS A 6 18.28 -0.59 -1.28
N THR A 7 17.57 -0.44 -0.17
CA THR A 7 16.09 -0.42 -0.16
C THR A 7 15.61 1.01 0.07
N LEU A 8 14.44 1.34 -0.48
CA LEU A 8 13.83 2.67 -0.30
C LEU A 8 13.08 2.82 1.04
N GLY A 9 12.93 1.73 1.78
CA GLY A 9 12.22 1.63 3.04
C GLY A 9 11.76 0.20 3.30
N PHE A 10 11.45 -0.14 4.55
CA PHE A 10 11.12 -1.50 4.99
C PHE A 10 9.76 -1.57 5.73
N PRO A 11 9.01 -2.69 5.66
CA PRO A 11 7.77 -2.82 6.41
C PRO A 11 7.99 -2.80 7.93
N ARG A 12 7.41 -1.79 8.58
CA ARG A 12 7.61 -1.49 10.02
C ARG A 12 6.71 -2.24 10.99
N VAL A 13 5.66 -2.90 10.50
CA VAL A 13 4.60 -3.46 11.37
C VAL A 13 5.07 -4.62 12.25
N GLY A 14 6.18 -5.26 11.88
CA GLY A 14 6.70 -6.46 12.51
C GLY A 14 5.99 -7.73 12.05
N LEU A 15 6.72 -8.85 12.05
CA LEU A 15 6.28 -10.14 11.51
C LEU A 15 4.98 -10.65 12.15
N ARG A 16 4.81 -10.40 13.45
CA ARG A 16 3.61 -10.78 14.23
C ARG A 16 2.75 -9.57 14.59
N ARG A 17 2.88 -8.48 13.81
CA ARG A 17 2.21 -7.20 14.01
C ARG A 17 2.50 -6.60 15.40
N GLU A 18 3.75 -6.70 15.83
CA GLU A 18 4.25 -6.21 17.12
C GLU A 18 3.95 -4.72 17.28
N LEU A 19 4.14 -3.91 16.23
CA LEU A 19 3.88 -2.47 16.27
C LEU A 19 2.39 -2.19 16.52
N LYS A 20 1.51 -2.89 15.81
CA LYS A 20 0.05 -2.78 15.99
C LYS A 20 -0.34 -3.07 17.44
N LYS A 21 0.16 -4.17 18.01
CA LYS A 21 -0.16 -4.59 19.37
C LYS A 21 0.32 -3.56 20.39
N ALA A 22 1.54 -3.04 20.23
CA ALA A 22 2.09 -2.03 21.11
C ALA A 22 1.30 -0.72 21.06
N GLN A 23 0.97 -0.22 19.87
CA GLN A 23 0.15 0.98 19.68
C GLN A 23 -1.23 0.82 20.31
N GLU A 24 -1.91 -0.30 20.05
CA GLU A 24 -3.27 -0.54 20.56
C GLU A 24 -3.29 -0.75 22.07
N SER A 25 -2.27 -1.40 22.63
CA SER A 25 -2.09 -1.51 24.09
C SER A 25 -1.88 -0.13 24.72
N TYR A 26 -1.02 0.71 24.14
CA TYR A 26 -0.78 2.08 24.59
C TYR A 26 -2.06 2.93 24.53
N TRP A 27 -2.77 2.92 23.40
CA TRP A 27 -4.02 3.67 23.26
C TRP A 27 -5.14 3.21 24.20
N ALA A 28 -5.12 1.95 24.62
CA ALA A 28 -6.06 1.39 25.60
C ALA A 28 -5.66 1.68 27.05
N GLY A 29 -4.48 2.28 27.29
CA GLY A 29 -3.94 2.50 28.64
C GLY A 29 -3.34 1.25 29.30
N ASN A 30 -3.10 0.19 28.52
CA ASN A 30 -2.56 -1.08 28.99
C ASN A 30 -1.02 -1.16 28.87
N ALA A 31 -0.39 -0.15 28.26
CA ALA A 31 1.07 -0.02 28.18
C ALA A 31 1.47 1.44 28.37
N THR A 32 2.66 1.65 28.91
CA THR A 32 3.30 2.95 29.08
C THR A 32 3.90 3.46 27.77
N ARG A 33 4.22 4.76 27.73
CA ARG A 33 4.94 5.36 26.60
C ARG A 33 6.32 4.73 26.41
N GLU A 34 7.03 4.41 27.50
CA GLU A 34 8.37 3.82 27.45
C GLU A 34 8.35 2.41 26.85
N GLU A 35 7.37 1.59 27.21
CA GLU A 35 7.16 0.26 26.61
C GLU A 35 6.86 0.37 25.11
N LEU A 36 6.03 1.33 24.69
CA LEU A 36 5.77 1.59 23.28
C LEU A 36 7.05 1.96 22.52
N LEU A 37 7.82 2.92 23.05
CA LEU A 37 9.08 3.37 22.43
C LEU A 37 10.12 2.24 22.36
N THR A 38 10.18 1.40 23.38
CA THR A 38 11.06 0.21 23.42
C THR A 38 10.74 -0.75 22.29
N VAL A 39 9.45 -1.07 22.06
CA VAL A 39 9.03 -1.93 20.95
C VAL A 39 9.44 -1.35 19.59
N GLY A 40 9.32 -0.03 19.40
CA GLY A 40 9.75 0.63 18.17
C GLY A 40 11.26 0.52 17.94
N ARG A 41 12.07 0.77 18.96
CA ARG A 41 13.53 0.62 18.91
C ARG A 41 13.95 -0.81 18.57
N GLU A 42 13.33 -1.80 19.22
CA GLU A 42 13.60 -3.22 18.96
C GLU A 42 13.19 -3.63 17.52
N LEU A 43 12.08 -3.09 17.01
CA LEU A 43 11.66 -3.31 15.63
C LEU A 43 12.68 -2.76 14.64
N ARG A 44 13.11 -1.50 14.81
CA ARG A 44 14.11 -0.89 13.93
C ARG A 44 15.43 -1.66 13.93
N ALA A 45 15.99 -1.93 15.11
CA ALA A 45 17.25 -2.68 15.24
C ALA A 45 17.16 -4.05 14.54
N ARG A 46 16.06 -4.77 14.74
CA ARG A 46 15.84 -6.06 14.09
C ARG A 46 15.73 -5.94 12.58
N HIS A 47 14.97 -4.97 12.07
CA HIS A 47 14.77 -4.80 10.63
C HIS A 47 16.05 -4.35 9.92
N TRP A 48 16.87 -3.48 10.52
CA TRP A 48 18.19 -3.12 9.98
C TRP A 48 19.12 -4.33 9.91
N GLU A 49 19.19 -5.11 10.99
CA GLU A 49 20.02 -6.32 11.02
C GLU A 49 19.54 -7.38 10.01
N GLN A 50 18.23 -7.61 9.90
CA GLN A 50 17.67 -8.54 8.92
C GLN A 50 17.95 -8.14 7.48
N GLN A 51 17.83 -6.85 7.14
CA GLN A 51 18.17 -6.35 5.80
C GLN A 51 19.66 -6.52 5.51
N LYS A 52 20.53 -6.19 6.47
CA LYS A 52 21.99 -6.38 6.35
C LYS A 52 22.34 -7.86 6.15
N GLN A 53 21.75 -8.77 6.93
CA GLN A 53 21.95 -10.21 6.80
C GLN A 53 21.46 -10.75 5.46
N ALA A 54 20.39 -10.17 4.90
CA ALA A 54 19.93 -10.47 3.55
C ALA A 54 20.80 -9.87 2.44
N GLY A 55 21.87 -9.14 2.79
CA GLY A 55 22.87 -8.62 1.85
C GLY A 55 22.65 -7.18 1.38
N VAL A 56 21.84 -6.38 2.10
CA VAL A 56 21.66 -4.97 1.78
C VAL A 56 22.86 -4.13 2.20
N ASP A 57 23.43 -3.35 1.28
CA ASP A 57 24.65 -2.56 1.55
C ASP A 57 24.37 -1.24 2.27
N LEU A 58 23.28 -0.56 1.88
CA LEU A 58 22.90 0.75 2.41
C LEU A 58 21.45 0.71 2.90
N LEU A 59 21.28 0.87 4.22
CA LEU A 59 19.98 0.69 4.87
C LEU A 59 19.19 2.01 4.98
N PRO A 60 17.87 2.00 4.73
CA PRO A 60 17.04 3.17 4.95
C PRO A 60 16.87 3.45 6.46
N VAL A 61 16.85 4.73 6.82
CA VAL A 61 16.49 5.22 8.16
C VAL A 61 15.51 6.37 8.00
N GLY A 62 14.49 6.47 8.86
CA GLY A 62 13.38 7.40 8.69
C GLY A 62 12.16 6.82 7.98
N ASP A 63 12.23 5.57 7.52
CA ASP A 63 11.13 4.80 6.96
C ASP A 63 10.15 4.30 8.06
N PHE A 64 10.63 4.14 9.30
CA PHE A 64 9.79 3.84 10.45
C PHE A 64 8.86 5.03 10.78
N ALA A 65 7.59 4.75 11.05
CA ALA A 65 6.68 5.74 11.62
C ALA A 65 5.72 5.11 12.62
N TRP A 66 5.41 5.87 13.66
CA TRP A 66 4.42 5.49 14.68
C TRP A 66 2.99 5.50 14.18
N TYR A 67 2.70 6.04 12.99
CA TYR A 67 1.37 5.97 12.41
C TYR A 67 1.44 6.11 10.89
N ASP A 68 2.04 7.20 10.44
CA ASP A 68 2.21 7.55 9.03
C ASP A 68 3.47 8.43 8.83
N HIS A 69 4.18 8.26 7.72
CA HIS A 69 5.43 8.96 7.43
C HIS A 69 5.21 10.40 6.94
N VAL A 70 4.07 10.68 6.28
CA VAL A 70 3.70 12.07 5.92
C VAL A 70 3.31 12.86 7.18
N LEU A 71 2.60 12.20 8.10
CA LEU A 71 2.38 12.74 9.44
C LEU A 71 3.69 12.98 10.21
N THR A 72 4.65 12.04 10.16
CA THR A 72 5.99 12.27 10.73
C THR A 72 6.65 13.52 10.14
N THR A 73 6.54 13.73 8.84
CA THR A 73 7.05 14.95 8.17
C THR A 73 6.32 16.20 8.67
N SER A 74 5.01 16.12 8.88
CA SER A 74 4.23 17.23 9.45
C SER A 74 4.73 17.62 10.84
N LEU A 75 4.99 16.63 11.71
CA LEU A 75 5.55 16.88 13.04
C LEU A 75 7.00 17.37 12.99
N LEU A 76 7.81 16.89 12.04
CA LEU A 76 9.18 17.36 11.82
C LEU A 76 9.18 18.86 11.52
N LEU A 77 8.26 19.32 10.67
CA LEU A 77 8.11 20.73 10.29
C LEU A 77 7.39 21.59 11.34
N GLY A 78 6.89 21.00 12.42
CA GLY A 78 6.03 21.69 13.40
C GLY A 78 4.65 22.06 12.87
N ASN A 79 4.22 21.42 11.77
CA ASN A 79 2.92 21.60 11.17
C ASN A 79 1.85 20.78 11.94
N VAL A 80 1.39 21.32 13.06
CA VAL A 80 0.36 20.70 13.90
C VAL A 80 -0.91 21.55 13.90
N PRO A 81 -2.07 21.00 13.46
CA PRO A 81 -3.34 21.73 13.53
C PRO A 81 -3.64 22.19 14.96
N ALA A 82 -4.11 23.43 15.12
CA ALA A 82 -4.36 24.05 16.43
C ALA A 82 -5.19 23.18 17.39
N ARG A 83 -6.18 22.45 16.86
CA ARG A 83 -7.04 21.54 17.63
C ARG A 83 -6.32 20.33 18.27
N HIS A 84 -5.09 20.04 17.86
CA HIS A 84 -4.31 18.92 18.36
C HIS A 84 -3.08 19.34 19.18
N GLN A 85 -2.76 20.64 19.22
CA GLN A 85 -1.61 21.17 19.95
C GLN A 85 -1.78 20.99 21.46
N ASN A 86 -0.68 20.65 22.14
CA ASN A 86 -0.64 20.66 23.60
C ASN A 86 -0.72 22.13 24.10
N LYS A 87 -1.25 22.32 25.32
CA LYS A 87 -1.42 23.65 25.92
C LYS A 87 -0.10 24.40 26.12
N ASP A 88 0.98 23.67 26.34
CA ASP A 88 2.34 24.20 26.49
C ASP A 88 3.10 24.35 25.15
N GLY A 89 2.45 24.02 24.03
CA GLY A 89 3.04 24.04 22.68
C GLY A 89 4.01 22.90 22.39
N SER A 90 4.15 21.91 23.30
CA SER A 90 4.95 20.72 23.04
C SER A 90 4.30 19.82 21.98
N ILE A 91 5.14 19.07 21.26
CA ILE A 91 4.71 18.07 20.28
C ILE A 91 5.29 16.74 20.72
N ASP A 92 4.41 15.79 20.98
CA ASP A 92 4.74 14.46 21.49
C ASP A 92 4.03 13.36 20.68
N ILE A 93 4.22 12.11 21.09
CA ILE A 93 3.61 10.96 20.42
C ILE A 93 2.07 10.96 20.54
N ASP A 94 1.52 11.57 21.58
CA ASP A 94 0.07 11.71 21.74
C ASP A 94 -0.49 12.78 20.80
N THR A 95 0.27 13.83 20.52
CA THR A 95 -0.02 14.80 19.47
C THR A 95 -0.11 14.10 18.11
N LEU A 96 0.86 13.25 17.79
CA LEU A 96 0.86 12.41 16.58
C LEU A 96 -0.42 11.56 16.51
N PHE A 97 -0.76 10.84 17.60
CA PHE A 97 -1.95 10.01 17.61
C PHE A 97 -3.27 10.80 17.58
N ARG A 98 -3.36 11.97 18.22
CA ARG A 98 -4.55 12.83 18.11
C ARG A 98 -4.78 13.28 16.67
N ILE A 99 -3.73 13.62 15.92
CA ILE A 99 -3.87 13.94 14.49
C ILE A 99 -4.32 12.71 13.70
N GLY A 100 -3.68 11.56 13.91
CA GLY A 100 -3.95 10.33 13.13
C GLY A 100 -5.32 9.70 13.40
N ARG A 101 -5.79 9.70 14.65
CA ARG A 101 -6.99 8.94 15.07
C ARG A 101 -7.95 9.72 15.97
N GLY A 102 -7.72 11.02 16.17
CA GLY A 102 -8.62 11.92 16.90
C GLY A 102 -8.58 11.82 18.43
N ARG A 103 -7.78 10.90 18.97
CA ARG A 103 -7.65 10.67 20.42
C ARG A 103 -6.34 9.96 20.74
N ALA A 104 -5.83 10.22 21.92
CA ALA A 104 -4.66 9.57 22.51
C ALA A 104 -4.87 9.44 24.03
N PRO A 105 -4.00 8.75 24.78
CA PRO A 105 -4.03 8.71 26.24
C PRO A 105 -4.07 10.10 26.90
N THR A 106 -3.37 11.09 26.34
CA THR A 106 -3.41 12.49 26.80
C THR A 106 -3.94 13.46 25.74
N GLY A 107 -4.35 14.65 26.21
CA GLY A 107 -4.91 15.73 25.39
C GLY A 107 -6.39 15.57 25.07
N GLU A 108 -7.01 16.65 24.59
CA GLU A 108 -8.44 16.67 24.27
C GLU A 108 -8.73 15.92 22.96
N PRO A 109 -9.74 15.02 22.92
CA PRO A 109 -10.18 14.41 21.68
C PRO A 109 -10.69 15.46 20.67
N ALA A 110 -10.35 15.26 19.40
CA ALA A 110 -10.77 16.12 18.31
C ALA A 110 -10.95 15.29 17.03
N ALA A 111 -11.58 15.85 16.00
CA ALA A 111 -11.65 15.18 14.69
C ALA A 111 -10.23 14.96 14.15
N ALA A 112 -9.92 13.71 13.78
CA ALA A 112 -8.67 13.35 13.13
C ALA A 112 -8.47 14.15 11.84
N ALA A 113 -7.22 14.27 11.38
CA ALA A 113 -6.95 14.77 10.05
C ALA A 113 -7.56 13.84 8.98
N GLU A 114 -7.72 14.37 7.78
CA GLU A 114 -8.16 13.55 6.66
C GLU A 114 -7.11 12.51 6.32
N MET A 115 -7.58 11.33 5.92
CA MET A 115 -6.75 10.24 5.46
C MET A 115 -7.11 9.92 4.01
N THR A 116 -6.12 9.83 3.13
CA THR A 116 -6.32 9.51 1.71
C THR A 116 -5.25 8.56 1.20
N LYS A 117 -5.48 7.97 0.02
CA LYS A 117 -4.56 6.99 -0.57
C LYS A 117 -3.22 7.63 -0.90
N TRP A 118 -2.15 6.90 -0.60
CA TRP A 118 -0.81 7.20 -1.07
C TRP A 118 -0.69 6.77 -2.53
N PHE A 119 -0.91 7.73 -3.43
CA PHE A 119 -0.93 7.53 -4.88
C PHE A 119 -1.85 6.37 -5.29
N ASN A 120 -1.36 5.46 -6.13
CA ASN A 120 -2.08 4.27 -6.61
C ASN A 120 -1.88 3.02 -5.71
N THR A 121 -1.50 3.19 -4.44
CA THR A 121 -1.36 2.09 -3.46
C THR A 121 -2.59 1.93 -2.56
N ASN A 122 -2.61 0.89 -1.73
CA ASN A 122 -3.61 0.73 -0.66
C ASN A 122 -3.12 1.19 0.73
N TYR A 123 -1.94 1.81 0.77
CA TYR A 123 -1.48 2.56 1.93
C TYR A 123 -2.17 3.93 1.93
N HIS A 124 -2.48 4.46 3.10
CA HIS A 124 -3.07 5.78 3.26
C HIS A 124 -2.20 6.64 4.17
N TYR A 125 -2.12 7.92 3.83
CA TYR A 125 -1.38 8.92 4.59
C TYR A 125 -2.34 9.94 5.21
N MET A 126 -1.86 10.65 6.24
CA MET A 126 -2.59 11.76 6.85
C MET A 126 -2.30 13.04 6.09
N VAL A 127 -3.35 13.65 5.53
CA VAL A 127 -3.25 14.84 4.68
C VAL A 127 -2.74 16.04 5.51
N PRO A 128 -1.58 16.64 5.15
CA PRO A 128 -1.11 17.86 5.81
C PRO A 128 -2.14 18.98 5.72
N GLU A 129 -2.38 19.68 6.82
CA GLU A 129 -3.28 20.82 6.88
C GLU A 129 -2.45 22.10 6.98
N PHE A 130 -2.73 23.08 6.12
CA PHE A 130 -2.03 24.35 6.08
C PHE A 130 -2.98 25.52 6.31
N VAL A 131 -2.52 26.53 7.05
CA VAL A 131 -3.25 27.79 7.26
C VAL A 131 -2.37 28.97 6.82
N LYS A 132 -3.00 30.09 6.49
CA LYS A 132 -2.27 31.29 6.06
C LYS A 132 -1.39 31.82 7.20
N GLY A 133 -0.13 32.14 6.91
CA GLY A 133 0.84 32.63 7.90
C GLY A 133 1.37 31.55 8.86
N GLN A 134 1.13 30.26 8.56
CA GLN A 134 1.69 29.14 9.32
C GLN A 134 3.20 29.29 9.49
N GLN A 135 3.70 29.03 10.69
CA GLN A 135 5.12 29.03 11.00
C GLN A 135 5.62 27.59 11.07
N PHE A 136 6.86 27.38 10.62
CA PHE A 136 7.51 26.08 10.62
C PHE A 136 8.81 26.13 11.41
N LYS A 137 9.08 25.06 12.15
CA LYS A 137 10.31 24.88 12.94
C LYS A 137 10.53 23.39 13.19
N LEU A 138 11.79 22.98 13.34
CA LEU A 138 12.12 21.61 13.67
C LEU A 138 11.60 21.26 15.08
N THR A 139 10.59 20.39 15.18
CA THR A 139 9.97 20.01 16.48
C THR A 139 9.94 18.51 16.76
N TRP A 140 10.18 17.68 15.75
CA TRP A 140 10.17 16.23 15.89
C TRP A 140 11.46 15.64 15.36
N THR A 141 12.30 15.16 16.27
CA THR A 141 13.67 14.71 15.98
C THR A 141 13.79 13.22 15.75
N GLN A 142 12.69 12.49 15.61
CA GLN A 142 12.69 11.03 15.46
C GLN A 142 13.68 10.55 14.40
N LEU A 143 13.77 11.22 13.24
CA LEU A 143 14.74 10.85 12.21
C LEU A 143 16.19 10.90 12.72
N LEU A 144 16.55 11.96 13.44
CA LEU A 144 17.90 12.13 13.99
C LEU A 144 18.19 11.08 15.05
N ASP A 145 17.21 10.81 15.93
CA ASP A 145 17.32 9.79 16.97
C ASP A 145 17.51 8.38 16.35
N GLU A 146 16.77 8.07 15.28
CA GLU A 146 16.88 6.80 14.55
C GLU A 146 18.20 6.66 13.79
N VAL A 147 18.74 7.77 13.27
CA VAL A 147 20.08 7.81 12.67
C VAL A 147 21.14 7.50 13.73
N ASP A 148 21.06 8.16 14.89
CA ASP A 148 22.01 7.94 15.98
C ASP A 148 21.93 6.48 16.49
N GLU A 149 20.73 5.90 16.59
CA GLU A 149 20.53 4.47 16.90
C GLU A 149 21.22 3.54 15.87
N ALA A 150 20.98 3.76 14.58
CA ALA A 150 21.52 2.88 13.54
C ALA A 150 23.05 2.99 13.40
N LEU A 151 23.61 4.21 13.56
CA LEU A 151 25.05 4.43 13.58
C LEU A 151 25.71 3.77 14.80
N ALA A 152 25.08 3.82 15.98
CA ALA A 152 25.57 3.15 17.19
C ALA A 152 25.61 1.62 17.04
N LEU A 153 24.75 1.04 16.20
CA LEU A 153 24.75 -0.37 15.82
C LEU A 153 25.75 -0.71 14.70
N GLY A 154 26.48 0.28 14.17
CA GLY A 154 27.50 0.08 13.14
C GLY A 154 26.93 -0.15 11.73
N HIS A 155 25.70 0.32 11.47
CA HIS A 155 25.07 0.18 10.15
C HIS A 155 25.53 1.29 9.19
N LYS A 156 25.68 0.93 7.90
CA LYS A 156 25.76 1.90 6.81
C LYS A 156 24.34 2.29 6.40
N ILE A 157 24.04 3.57 6.46
CA ILE A 157 22.66 4.06 6.34
C ILE A 157 22.51 5.21 5.36
N LYS A 158 21.29 5.37 4.88
CA LYS A 158 20.81 6.50 4.09
C LYS A 158 19.46 6.96 4.68
N PRO A 159 19.41 8.14 5.33
CA PRO A 159 18.17 8.76 5.74
C PRO A 159 17.19 8.95 4.58
N VAL A 160 15.90 8.81 4.87
CA VAL A 160 14.78 8.99 3.94
C VAL A 160 13.90 10.13 4.43
N LEU A 161 13.64 11.09 3.55
CA LEU A 161 12.77 12.24 3.80
C LEU A 161 11.75 12.37 2.67
N LEU A 162 10.52 12.73 3.02
CA LEU A 162 9.58 13.22 2.01
C LEU A 162 10.01 14.62 1.56
N GLY A 163 10.12 14.82 0.25
CA GLY A 163 10.54 16.07 -0.35
C GLY A 163 9.56 17.22 -0.12
N PRO A 164 10.07 18.46 -0.07
CA PRO A 164 9.26 19.63 0.28
C PRO A 164 8.15 19.92 -0.73
N VAL A 165 8.36 19.65 -2.03
CA VAL A 165 7.36 19.96 -3.06
C VAL A 165 6.22 18.95 -3.00
N THR A 166 6.54 17.66 -2.94
CA THR A 166 5.54 16.60 -2.74
C THR A 166 4.79 16.78 -1.43
N TYR A 167 5.45 17.13 -0.32
CA TYR A 167 4.77 17.36 0.96
C TYR A 167 3.69 18.45 0.86
N LEU A 168 4.01 19.60 0.23
CA LEU A 168 3.02 20.66 -0.01
C LEU A 168 1.94 20.23 -1.01
N TRP A 169 2.31 19.50 -2.05
CA TRP A 169 1.36 19.00 -3.07
C TRP A 169 0.28 18.12 -2.44
N LEU A 170 0.69 17.25 -1.51
CA LEU A 170 -0.17 16.28 -0.83
C LEU A 170 -1.07 16.89 0.26
N GLY A 171 -0.85 18.14 0.63
CA GLY A 171 -1.63 18.80 1.68
C GLY A 171 -2.81 19.63 1.18
N LYS A 172 -3.53 20.24 2.13
CA LYS A 172 -4.71 21.07 1.86
C LYS A 172 -4.75 22.31 2.73
N VAL A 173 -5.38 23.35 2.22
CA VAL A 173 -5.63 24.59 2.94
C VAL A 173 -6.83 24.44 3.87
N LYS A 174 -6.73 25.01 5.07
CA LYS A 174 -7.79 25.15 6.07
C LYS A 174 -7.97 26.62 6.42
N GLY A 175 -9.21 27.03 6.67
CA GLY A 175 -9.54 28.42 6.98
C GLY A 175 -9.51 29.30 5.72
N GLU A 176 -8.79 30.42 5.79
CA GLU A 176 -8.67 31.37 4.68
C GLU A 176 -7.98 30.72 3.46
N PRO A 177 -8.55 30.81 2.25
CA PRO A 177 -7.89 30.32 1.02
C PRO A 177 -6.58 31.06 0.73
N PHE A 178 -5.54 30.31 0.34
CA PHE A 178 -4.29 30.83 -0.20
C PHE A 178 -3.62 29.77 -1.07
N ASP A 179 -2.62 30.14 -1.86
CA ASP A 179 -1.81 29.16 -2.59
C ASP A 179 -0.82 28.49 -1.63
N ARG A 180 -1.00 27.19 -1.39
CA ARG A 180 -0.14 26.41 -0.49
C ARG A 180 1.30 26.30 -1.00
N LEU A 181 1.55 26.49 -2.29
CA LEU A 181 2.91 26.50 -2.85
C LEU A 181 3.73 27.67 -2.30
N ASN A 182 3.10 28.76 -1.87
CA ASN A 182 3.78 29.90 -1.24
C ASN A 182 4.51 29.53 0.06
N LEU A 183 4.13 28.42 0.70
CA LEU A 183 4.78 27.93 1.93
C LEU A 183 6.14 27.28 1.66
N LEU A 184 6.53 27.07 0.40
CA LEU A 184 7.78 26.42 0.05
C LEU A 184 8.97 27.12 0.70
N ASN A 185 9.04 28.44 0.58
CA ASN A 185 10.11 29.23 1.19
C ASN A 185 10.11 29.16 2.73
N ASP A 186 8.95 28.91 3.35
CA ASP A 186 8.81 28.84 4.81
C ASP A 186 9.22 27.46 5.36
N ILE A 187 9.08 26.38 4.59
CA ILE A 187 9.46 25.02 5.03
C ILE A 187 10.93 24.69 4.75
N LEU A 188 11.53 25.28 3.70
CA LEU A 188 12.91 24.98 3.29
C LEU A 188 13.97 25.18 4.40
N PRO A 189 13.89 26.22 5.26
CA PRO A 189 14.83 26.37 6.37
C PRO A 189 14.87 25.18 7.33
N VAL A 190 13.72 24.53 7.56
CA VAL A 190 13.67 23.33 8.42
C VAL A 190 14.34 22.14 7.73
N TYR A 191 14.12 21.96 6.43
CA TYR A 191 14.82 20.93 5.65
C TYR A 191 16.34 21.17 5.65
N GLN A 192 16.80 22.40 5.42
CA GLN A 192 18.22 22.76 5.49
C GLN A 192 18.82 22.43 6.86
N GLN A 193 18.09 22.75 7.94
CA GLN A 193 18.52 22.41 9.29
C GLN A 193 18.67 20.89 9.48
N VAL A 194 17.71 20.09 9.01
CA VAL A 194 17.78 18.62 9.09
C VAL A 194 18.95 18.09 8.28
N LEU A 195 19.17 18.55 7.05
CA LEU A 195 20.30 18.11 6.23
C LEU A 195 21.65 18.46 6.87
N ALA A 196 21.77 19.63 7.49
CA ALA A 196 22.97 20.03 8.24
C ALA A 196 23.20 19.13 9.47
N GLU A 197 22.14 18.77 10.20
CA GLU A 197 22.22 17.84 11.33
C GLU A 197 22.61 16.41 10.91
N LEU A 198 22.16 15.97 9.73
CA LEU A 198 22.58 14.70 9.15
C LEU A 198 24.04 14.74 8.70
N ALA A 199 24.49 15.84 8.06
CA ALA A 199 25.88 16.04 7.68
C ALA A 199 26.83 15.97 8.89
N LYS A 200 26.45 16.58 10.03
CA LYS A 200 27.21 16.51 11.29
C LYS A 200 27.40 15.08 11.82
N ARG A 201 26.49 14.16 11.47
CA ARG A 201 26.56 12.73 11.82
C ARG A 201 27.34 11.90 10.81
N GLY A 202 27.97 12.55 9.82
CA GLY A 202 28.75 11.86 8.78
C GLY A 202 27.89 11.20 7.71
N ILE A 203 26.61 11.57 7.59
CA ILE A 203 25.75 11.06 6.52
C ILE A 203 26.19 11.65 5.18
N GLU A 204 26.53 10.77 4.24
CA GLU A 204 26.91 11.18 2.88
C GLU A 204 25.68 11.37 1.98
N TRP A 205 24.74 10.42 2.00
CA TRP A 205 23.58 10.38 1.10
C TRP A 205 22.28 10.51 1.87
N VAL A 206 21.37 11.34 1.37
CA VAL A 206 19.98 11.43 1.82
C VAL A 206 19.06 11.15 0.64
N GLN A 207 18.14 10.21 0.82
CA GLN A 207 17.03 9.99 -0.10
C GLN A 207 15.96 11.05 0.17
N ILE A 208 15.59 11.80 -0.87
CA ILE A 208 14.48 12.74 -0.82
C ILE A 208 13.42 12.28 -1.81
N ASP A 209 12.31 11.81 -1.26
CA ASP A 209 11.18 11.27 -2.02
C ASP A 209 10.36 12.41 -2.63
N GLU A 210 10.36 12.50 -3.95
CA GLU A 210 9.51 13.41 -4.72
C GLU A 210 8.62 12.64 -5.72
N PRO A 211 7.75 11.71 -5.25
CA PRO A 211 6.87 10.96 -6.14
C PRO A 211 5.81 11.83 -6.84
N ALA A 212 5.62 13.10 -6.48
CA ALA A 212 4.80 14.00 -7.29
C ALA A 212 5.37 14.19 -8.71
N LEU A 213 6.67 13.97 -8.93
CA LEU A 213 7.32 14.08 -10.24
C LEU A 213 6.87 13.03 -11.27
N VAL A 214 6.14 11.99 -10.85
CA VAL A 214 5.55 11.02 -11.79
C VAL A 214 4.11 11.39 -12.18
N LEU A 215 3.62 12.53 -11.72
CA LEU A 215 2.28 13.05 -12.04
C LEU A 215 2.34 14.12 -13.14
N GLU A 216 1.18 14.35 -13.77
CA GLU A 216 0.92 15.57 -14.54
C GLU A 216 0.73 16.75 -13.58
N LEU A 217 1.81 17.49 -13.32
CA LEU A 217 1.80 18.66 -12.44
C LEU A 217 1.51 19.95 -13.21
N PRO A 218 0.77 20.92 -12.62
CA PRO A 218 0.68 22.26 -13.19
C PRO A 218 2.07 22.92 -13.29
N PRO A 219 2.32 23.79 -14.29
CA PRO A 219 3.65 24.37 -14.53
C PRO A 219 4.29 25.01 -13.29
N ALA A 220 3.52 25.77 -12.49
CA ALA A 220 4.02 26.41 -11.27
C ALA A 220 4.59 25.40 -10.25
N TRP A 221 4.01 24.20 -10.15
CA TRP A 221 4.49 23.15 -9.25
C TRP A 221 5.76 22.49 -9.80
N LEU A 222 5.84 22.27 -11.12
CA LEU A 222 7.03 21.72 -11.76
C LEU A 222 8.22 22.70 -11.68
N GLU A 223 7.96 23.99 -11.89
CA GLU A 223 8.97 25.05 -11.78
C GLU A 223 9.48 25.23 -10.34
N ALA A 224 8.68 24.89 -9.34
CA ALA A 224 9.05 25.02 -7.92
C ALA A 224 10.14 24.05 -7.46
N PHE A 225 10.39 22.96 -8.19
CA PHE A 225 11.47 22.01 -7.85
C PHE A 225 12.85 22.66 -7.93
N LYS A 226 13.11 23.47 -8.95
CA LYS A 226 14.44 24.10 -9.12
C LYS A 226 14.83 24.97 -7.92
N PRO A 227 14.06 25.98 -7.49
CA PRO A 227 14.41 26.79 -6.32
C PRO A 227 14.42 25.98 -5.02
N ALA A 228 13.55 24.97 -4.87
CA ALA A 228 13.57 24.09 -3.71
C ALA A 228 14.93 23.37 -3.58
N TYR A 229 15.38 22.71 -4.64
CA TYR A 229 16.63 21.97 -4.61
C TYR A 229 17.86 22.89 -4.67
N ASP A 230 17.74 24.08 -5.25
CA ASP A 230 18.78 25.11 -5.13
C ASP A 230 19.04 25.50 -3.67
N ALA A 231 18.01 25.55 -2.83
CA ALA A 231 18.14 25.83 -1.41
C ALA A 231 18.68 24.63 -0.60
N LEU A 232 18.47 23.39 -1.06
CA LEU A 232 18.84 22.18 -0.32
C LEU A 232 20.22 21.61 -0.66
N GLN A 233 20.84 22.03 -1.77
CA GLN A 233 22.14 21.52 -2.20
C GLN A 233 23.28 21.86 -1.22
N GLY A 234 24.32 21.02 -1.18
CA GLY A 234 25.64 21.37 -0.64
C GLY A 234 26.02 20.80 0.73
N GLN A 235 25.07 20.36 1.56
CA GLN A 235 25.37 19.78 2.89
C GLN A 235 25.66 18.28 2.84
N VAL A 236 24.87 17.55 2.06
CA VAL A 236 24.92 16.11 1.83
C VAL A 236 24.57 15.84 0.37
N LYS A 237 24.89 14.66 -0.14
CA LYS A 237 24.46 14.24 -1.47
C LYS A 237 22.98 13.88 -1.44
N LEU A 238 22.24 14.42 -2.40
CA LEU A 238 20.81 14.19 -2.54
C LEU A 238 20.56 13.13 -3.61
N LEU A 239 19.91 12.04 -3.20
CA LEU A 239 19.30 11.08 -4.10
C LEU A 239 17.83 11.48 -4.26
N LEU A 240 17.51 12.15 -5.37
CA LEU A 240 16.13 12.47 -5.73
C LEU A 240 15.41 11.16 -6.09
N THR A 241 14.32 10.87 -5.41
CA THR A 241 13.67 9.56 -5.53
C THR A 241 12.24 9.68 -6.03
N THR A 242 11.98 9.01 -7.17
CA THR A 242 10.66 8.93 -7.81
C THR A 242 10.22 7.48 -7.89
N TYR A 243 8.92 7.21 -7.83
CA TYR A 243 8.41 5.85 -7.93
C TYR A 243 6.94 5.81 -8.32
N PHE A 244 6.46 4.60 -8.62
CA PHE A 244 5.07 4.24 -8.98
C PHE A 244 4.67 4.40 -10.44
N GLU A 245 5.45 5.14 -11.23
CA GLU A 245 5.31 5.35 -12.68
C GLU A 245 6.65 5.90 -13.23
N GLY A 246 6.78 6.02 -14.55
CA GLY A 246 7.94 6.60 -15.21
C GLY A 246 8.04 8.13 -15.09
N ILE A 247 9.21 8.67 -15.41
CA ILE A 247 9.52 10.11 -15.30
C ILE A 247 9.77 10.78 -16.66
N SER A 248 9.63 10.07 -17.78
CA SER A 248 9.98 10.55 -19.12
C SER A 248 9.47 11.96 -19.44
N ASP A 249 8.23 12.28 -19.06
CA ASP A 249 7.60 13.59 -19.31
C ASP A 249 8.26 14.74 -18.54
N ASN A 250 8.82 14.44 -17.36
CA ASN A 250 9.44 15.42 -16.46
C ASN A 250 10.98 15.35 -16.44
N LEU A 251 11.59 14.48 -17.25
CA LEU A 251 13.03 14.20 -17.24
C LEU A 251 13.90 15.45 -17.51
N ALA A 252 13.44 16.37 -18.36
CA ALA A 252 14.16 17.60 -18.64
C ALA A 252 14.25 18.51 -17.40
N THR A 253 13.14 18.65 -16.66
CA THR A 253 13.12 19.40 -15.39
C THR A 253 14.02 18.72 -14.35
N ILE A 254 13.89 17.40 -14.23
CA ILE A 254 14.67 16.60 -13.27
C ILE A 254 16.17 16.78 -13.53
N ALA A 255 16.63 16.61 -14.77
CA ALA A 255 18.04 16.69 -15.14
C ALA A 255 18.68 18.07 -14.89
N ALA A 256 17.88 19.12 -14.67
CA ALA A 256 18.34 20.47 -14.36
C ALA A 256 18.47 20.76 -12.85
N LEU A 257 18.05 19.83 -11.97
CA LEU A 257 18.10 20.02 -10.51
C LEU A 257 19.52 19.85 -9.97
N PRO A 258 19.94 20.56 -8.92
CA PRO A 258 21.28 20.44 -8.33
C PRO A 258 21.40 19.24 -7.36
N VAL A 259 21.00 18.05 -7.81
CA VAL A 259 21.11 16.78 -7.05
C VAL A 259 22.29 15.95 -7.54
N GLN A 260 22.62 14.87 -6.81
CA GLN A 260 23.80 14.04 -7.10
C GLN A 260 23.42 12.64 -7.59
N GLY A 261 22.16 12.27 -7.47
CA GLY A 261 21.64 11.06 -8.06
C GLY A 261 20.14 11.08 -8.19
N LEU A 262 19.65 10.15 -8.99
CA LEU A 262 18.24 9.93 -9.27
C LEU A 262 17.89 8.46 -9.07
N HIS A 263 16.82 8.20 -8.33
CA HIS A 263 16.16 6.89 -8.33
C HIS A 263 14.94 6.90 -9.24
N VAL A 264 14.83 5.85 -10.07
CA VAL A 264 13.74 5.61 -11.02
C VAL A 264 13.13 4.23 -10.80
N ASP A 265 11.81 4.14 -10.90
CA ASP A 265 11.06 2.88 -10.85
C ASP A 265 11.04 2.21 -12.24
N LEU A 266 11.89 1.20 -12.42
CA LEU A 266 11.99 0.42 -13.66
C LEU A 266 11.13 -0.85 -13.65
N VAL A 267 10.22 -0.97 -12.66
CA VAL A 267 9.23 -2.06 -12.59
C VAL A 267 7.91 -1.58 -13.15
N HIS A 268 7.46 -0.40 -12.74
CA HIS A 268 6.20 0.18 -13.19
C HIS A 268 6.40 1.28 -14.22
N GLY A 269 7.51 2.03 -14.13
CA GLY A 269 7.87 3.00 -15.14
C GLY A 269 8.29 2.32 -16.45
N LYS A 270 7.95 2.97 -17.55
CA LYS A 270 8.30 2.54 -18.92
C LYS A 270 9.50 3.31 -19.48
N ASP A 271 10.28 3.94 -18.62
CA ASP A 271 11.43 4.73 -19.03
C ASP A 271 12.49 3.83 -19.67
N ASP A 272 13.04 4.28 -20.80
CA ASP A 272 14.15 3.60 -21.47
C ASP A 272 15.46 3.89 -20.73
N VAL A 273 16.13 2.83 -20.28
CA VAL A 273 17.35 2.90 -19.48
C VAL A 273 18.51 3.56 -20.24
N ALA A 274 18.62 3.34 -21.55
CA ALA A 274 19.64 3.96 -22.38
C ALA A 274 19.35 5.45 -22.58
N GLU A 275 18.08 5.81 -22.78
CA GLU A 275 17.65 7.21 -22.84
C GLU A 275 17.94 7.95 -21.53
N LEU A 276 17.59 7.35 -20.38
CA LEU A 276 17.92 7.89 -19.06
C LEU A 276 19.43 8.11 -18.93
N HIS A 277 20.25 7.12 -19.28
CA HIS A 277 21.71 7.26 -19.22
C HIS A 277 22.22 8.44 -20.06
N ASN A 278 21.67 8.64 -21.26
CA ASN A 278 22.12 9.69 -22.19
C ASN A 278 21.65 11.10 -21.79
N ARG A 279 20.47 11.22 -21.19
CA ARG A 279 19.86 12.52 -20.85
C ARG A 279 20.22 13.03 -19.45
N LEU A 280 20.60 12.14 -18.53
CA LEU A 280 21.01 12.52 -17.19
C LEU A 280 22.47 13.04 -17.18
N PRO A 281 22.81 14.00 -16.30
CA PRO A 281 24.20 14.45 -16.13
C PRO A 281 25.15 13.27 -15.91
N ALA A 282 26.33 13.28 -16.53
CA ALA A 282 27.22 12.12 -16.59
C ALA A 282 27.79 11.71 -15.22
N ASP A 283 27.92 12.66 -14.31
CA ASP A 283 28.42 12.51 -12.94
C ASP A 283 27.34 12.06 -11.94
N TRP A 284 26.08 11.99 -12.36
CA TRP A 284 25.01 11.52 -11.49
C TRP A 284 25.06 10.01 -11.26
N LEU A 285 24.83 9.65 -10.01
CA LEU A 285 24.43 8.31 -9.63
C LEU A 285 23.02 7.99 -10.18
N LEU A 286 22.88 6.86 -10.85
CA LEU A 286 21.56 6.29 -11.15
C LEU A 286 21.25 5.17 -10.16
N SER A 287 20.14 5.29 -9.44
CA SER A 287 19.57 4.19 -8.69
C SER A 287 18.45 3.53 -9.49
N ALA A 288 18.68 2.30 -9.92
CA ALA A 288 17.76 1.50 -10.71
C ALA A 288 16.81 0.70 -9.81
N GLY A 289 15.54 1.11 -9.73
CA GLY A 289 14.48 0.41 -9.02
C GLY A 289 14.00 -0.82 -9.78
N LEU A 290 14.66 -1.95 -9.58
CA LEU A 290 14.48 -3.18 -10.37
C LEU A 290 13.66 -4.26 -9.66
N ILE A 291 13.57 -4.21 -8.33
CA ILE A 291 12.86 -5.20 -7.52
C ILE A 291 11.52 -4.63 -7.04
N ASN A 292 10.40 -5.27 -7.40
CA ASN A 292 9.06 -4.72 -7.14
C ASN A 292 8.79 -4.56 -5.64
N GLY A 293 8.60 -3.31 -5.17
CA GLY A 293 8.29 -3.03 -3.77
C GLY A 293 6.81 -3.16 -3.38
N ARG A 294 5.90 -3.32 -4.35
CA ARG A 294 4.43 -3.32 -4.18
C ARG A 294 3.75 -4.66 -4.46
N ASN A 295 4.52 -5.69 -4.79
CA ASN A 295 3.97 -6.98 -5.16
C ASN A 295 4.80 -8.13 -4.59
N VAL A 296 4.19 -9.29 -4.44
CA VAL A 296 4.78 -10.46 -3.77
C VAL A 296 5.53 -11.39 -4.71
N TRP A 297 5.56 -11.10 -6.01
CA TRP A 297 6.24 -11.96 -6.97
C TRP A 297 7.75 -11.91 -6.80
N ARG A 298 8.34 -13.09 -6.97
CA ARG A 298 9.77 -13.27 -7.17
C ARG A 298 10.19 -12.58 -8.46
N ALA A 299 11.28 -11.83 -8.42
CA ALA A 299 11.85 -11.20 -9.60
C ALA A 299 12.53 -12.21 -10.52
N ASP A 300 12.34 -12.05 -11.84
CA ASP A 300 13.23 -12.66 -12.84
C ASP A 300 14.53 -11.84 -12.89
N LEU A 301 15.51 -12.24 -12.09
CA LEU A 301 16.78 -11.54 -11.98
C LEU A 301 17.63 -11.63 -13.26
N THR A 302 17.42 -12.64 -14.11
CA THR A 302 18.10 -12.69 -15.41
C THR A 302 17.59 -11.60 -16.35
N GLU A 303 16.29 -11.33 -16.33
CA GLU A 303 15.68 -10.22 -17.05
C GLU A 303 16.16 -8.86 -16.51
N LYS A 304 16.16 -8.69 -15.18
CA LYS A 304 16.63 -7.45 -14.54
C LYS A 304 18.13 -7.19 -14.76
N TYR A 305 18.95 -8.25 -14.75
CA TYR A 305 20.35 -8.15 -15.12
C TYR A 305 20.52 -7.68 -16.57
N ALA A 306 19.81 -8.31 -17.52
CA ALA A 306 19.87 -7.95 -18.93
C ALA A 306 19.43 -6.50 -19.19
N GLN A 307 18.44 -6.00 -18.43
CA GLN A 307 17.92 -4.64 -18.53
C GLN A 307 18.96 -3.56 -18.22
N ILE A 308 19.90 -3.82 -17.30
CA ILE A 308 20.80 -2.78 -16.75
C ILE A 308 22.29 -3.03 -17.00
N LYS A 309 22.70 -4.26 -17.37
CA LYS A 309 24.11 -4.65 -17.51
C LYS A 309 24.93 -3.74 -18.43
N ASP A 310 24.32 -3.16 -19.46
CA ASP A 310 25.03 -2.35 -20.44
C ASP A 310 25.45 -0.98 -19.89
N LEU A 311 24.96 -0.58 -18.72
CA LEU A 311 25.40 0.62 -17.99
C LEU A 311 26.57 0.35 -17.04
N VAL A 312 26.90 -0.92 -16.77
CA VAL A 312 28.00 -1.29 -15.87
C VAL A 312 29.31 -0.71 -16.40
N GLY A 313 30.01 0.07 -15.57
CA GLY A 313 31.25 0.74 -15.92
C GLY A 313 31.09 2.03 -16.74
N LYS A 314 29.88 2.37 -17.19
CA LYS A 314 29.60 3.63 -17.92
C LYS A 314 29.03 4.73 -17.04
N ARG A 315 28.39 4.37 -15.92
CA ARG A 315 27.76 5.28 -14.96
C ARG A 315 27.84 4.69 -13.55
N ASP A 316 27.87 5.56 -12.54
CA ASP A 316 27.65 5.14 -11.16
C ASP A 316 26.23 4.60 -11.00
N LEU A 317 26.13 3.34 -10.55
CA LEU A 317 24.89 2.59 -10.54
C LEU A 317 24.66 1.96 -9.18
N TRP A 318 23.46 2.14 -8.64
CA TRP A 318 22.93 1.36 -7.51
C TRP A 318 21.73 0.53 -7.96
N VAL A 319 21.62 -0.68 -7.40
CA VAL A 319 20.44 -1.53 -7.56
C VAL A 319 19.49 -1.31 -6.39
N ALA A 320 18.19 -1.20 -6.64
CA ALA A 320 17.23 -0.84 -5.61
C ALA A 320 15.88 -1.55 -5.74
N SER A 321 15.12 -1.54 -4.65
CA SER A 321 13.68 -1.77 -4.71
C SER A 321 13.01 -0.62 -5.48
N SER A 322 11.96 -0.91 -6.26
CA SER A 322 11.30 0.07 -7.13
C SER A 322 10.58 1.19 -6.38
N CYS A 323 10.22 0.91 -5.13
CA CYS A 323 9.70 1.85 -4.14
C CYS A 323 10.04 1.29 -2.76
N SER A 324 9.55 1.92 -1.68
CA SER A 324 9.62 1.34 -0.34
C SER A 324 8.98 -0.05 -0.29
N LEU A 325 9.61 -0.99 0.41
CA LEU A 325 9.07 -2.33 0.67
C LEU A 325 7.91 -2.30 1.67
N LEU A 326 7.50 -1.13 2.18
CA LEU A 326 6.29 -0.93 3.01
C LEU A 326 5.04 -1.64 2.46
N HIS A 327 4.95 -1.78 1.13
CA HIS A 327 3.81 -2.36 0.43
C HIS A 327 3.92 -3.88 0.24
N SER A 328 4.96 -4.51 0.77
CA SER A 328 5.20 -5.96 0.75
C SER A 328 5.08 -6.54 2.16
N PRO A 329 4.66 -7.82 2.31
CA PRO A 329 4.78 -8.50 3.59
C PRO A 329 6.26 -8.74 3.95
N ILE A 330 6.54 -9.13 5.20
CA ILE A 330 7.93 -9.15 5.72
C ILE A 330 8.70 -10.40 5.28
N ASP A 331 8.21 -11.59 5.60
CA ASP A 331 8.99 -12.82 5.43
C ASP A 331 8.13 -13.98 4.92
N LEU A 332 8.51 -14.54 3.76
CA LEU A 332 7.84 -15.68 3.15
C LEU A 332 8.18 -17.00 3.88
N SER A 333 9.28 -17.05 4.64
CA SER A 333 9.74 -18.28 5.29
C SER A 333 8.68 -18.84 6.26
N VAL A 334 7.91 -17.95 6.90
CA VAL A 334 6.84 -18.30 7.87
C VAL A 334 5.51 -18.71 7.26
N GLU A 335 5.38 -18.70 5.92
CA GLU A 335 4.21 -19.25 5.24
C GLU A 335 4.32 -20.77 5.18
N THR A 336 3.55 -21.48 6.01
CA THR A 336 3.61 -22.95 6.13
C THR A 336 2.47 -23.68 5.42
N ARG A 337 1.43 -22.95 5.00
CA ARG A 337 0.27 -23.50 4.27
C ARG A 337 0.35 -23.36 2.75
N LEU A 338 1.32 -22.60 2.23
CA LEU A 338 1.56 -22.53 0.79
C LEU A 338 2.27 -23.80 0.33
N ASP A 339 1.80 -24.42 -0.75
CA ASP A 339 2.52 -25.52 -1.37
C ASP A 339 3.87 -25.03 -1.94
N ALA A 340 4.82 -25.96 -2.09
CA ALA A 340 6.20 -25.64 -2.45
C ALA A 340 6.32 -24.94 -3.82
N GLU A 341 5.46 -25.31 -4.78
CA GLU A 341 5.46 -24.73 -6.12
C GLU A 341 5.03 -23.27 -6.06
N VAL A 342 3.86 -22.96 -5.50
CA VAL A 342 3.37 -21.56 -5.38
C VAL A 342 4.29 -20.73 -4.50
N LYS A 343 4.76 -21.29 -3.38
CA LYS A 343 5.71 -20.59 -2.50
C LYS A 343 6.99 -20.22 -3.26
N SER A 344 7.44 -21.05 -4.21
CA SER A 344 8.63 -20.74 -5.02
C SER A 344 8.44 -19.53 -5.94
N TRP A 345 7.22 -19.12 -6.26
CA TRP A 345 6.96 -17.97 -7.13
C TRP A 345 6.98 -16.62 -6.41
N PHE A 346 7.07 -16.63 -5.08
CA PHE A 346 6.98 -15.41 -4.27
C PHE A 346 8.32 -14.98 -3.68
N ALA A 347 8.40 -13.69 -3.39
CA ALA A 347 9.42 -13.03 -2.59
C ALA A 347 8.76 -11.93 -1.75
N PHE A 348 8.83 -12.04 -0.43
CA PHE A 348 8.42 -10.96 0.49
C PHE A 348 9.61 -10.03 0.77
N ALA A 349 9.48 -9.03 1.64
CA ALA A 349 10.49 -7.98 1.82
C ALA A 349 11.91 -8.53 2.10
N LEU A 350 12.06 -9.56 2.95
CA LEU A 350 13.37 -10.17 3.20
C LEU A 350 13.93 -10.92 1.99
N GLN A 351 13.08 -11.63 1.24
CA GLN A 351 13.53 -12.30 0.01
C GLN A 351 13.91 -11.27 -1.06
N LYS A 352 13.20 -10.14 -1.13
CA LYS A 352 13.53 -9.01 -2.01
C LYS A 352 14.87 -8.36 -1.67
N CYS A 353 15.23 -8.29 -0.39
CA CYS A 353 16.58 -7.90 0.01
C CYS A 353 17.65 -8.87 -0.53
N GLY A 354 17.39 -10.17 -0.49
CA GLY A 354 18.25 -11.19 -1.11
C GLY A 354 18.35 -11.06 -2.63
N GLU A 355 17.23 -10.74 -3.30
CA GLU A 355 17.20 -10.45 -4.75
C GLU A 355 18.13 -9.30 -5.13
N LEU A 356 18.17 -8.23 -4.33
CA LEU A 356 19.07 -7.10 -4.51
C LEU A 356 20.54 -7.51 -4.36
N ALA A 357 20.86 -8.34 -3.38
CA ALA A 357 22.22 -8.84 -3.16
C ALA A 357 22.70 -9.69 -4.35
N LEU A 358 21.88 -10.65 -4.78
CA LEU A 358 22.18 -11.52 -5.93
C LEU A 358 22.40 -10.72 -7.21
N LEU A 359 21.54 -9.73 -7.48
CA LEU A 359 21.64 -8.90 -8.67
C LEU A 359 22.88 -8.00 -8.64
N ARG A 360 23.18 -7.37 -7.49
CA ARG A 360 24.42 -6.61 -7.28
C ARG A 360 25.65 -7.47 -7.56
N ASP A 361 25.69 -8.67 -7.00
CA ASP A 361 26.86 -9.56 -7.13
C ASP A 361 27.08 -9.99 -8.58
N ALA A 362 26.00 -10.33 -9.29
CA ALA A 362 26.07 -10.65 -10.72
C ALA A 362 26.56 -9.45 -11.55
N LEU A 363 26.07 -8.23 -11.28
CA LEU A 363 26.49 -7.03 -12.01
C LEU A 363 27.95 -6.64 -11.76
N ASN A 364 28.48 -6.90 -10.57
CA ASN A 364 29.89 -6.64 -10.27
C ASN A 364 30.83 -7.72 -10.83
N SER A 365 30.43 -9.00 -10.79
CA SER A 365 31.30 -10.12 -11.14
C SER A 365 31.17 -10.58 -12.59
N GLY A 366 30.02 -10.36 -13.22
CA GLY A 366 29.63 -10.98 -14.50
C GLY A 366 29.16 -12.43 -14.37
N ASP A 367 29.22 -13.04 -13.18
CA ASP A 367 28.69 -14.39 -12.95
C ASP A 367 27.17 -14.36 -12.79
N THR A 368 26.48 -15.12 -13.64
CA THR A 368 25.01 -15.15 -13.72
C THR A 368 24.40 -16.44 -13.19
N ALA A 369 25.20 -17.37 -12.65
CA ALA A 369 24.71 -18.68 -12.19
C ALA A 369 23.64 -18.54 -11.09
N ALA A 370 23.92 -17.75 -10.06
CA ALA A 370 23.01 -17.59 -8.91
C ALA A 370 21.69 -16.89 -9.28
N ILE A 371 21.74 -15.86 -10.15
CA ILE A 371 20.52 -15.19 -10.63
C ILE A 371 19.69 -16.08 -11.56
N THR A 372 20.35 -16.98 -12.31
CA THR A 372 19.68 -17.98 -13.16
C THR A 372 18.94 -19.00 -12.31
N GLU A 373 19.60 -19.54 -11.28
CA GLU A 373 18.98 -20.47 -10.32
C GLU A 373 17.80 -19.81 -9.60
N TRP A 374 17.98 -18.57 -9.13
CA TRP A 374 16.91 -17.83 -8.46
C TRP A 374 15.70 -17.62 -9.37
N SER A 375 15.90 -17.34 -10.66
CA SER A 375 14.84 -17.00 -11.63
C SER A 375 14.12 -18.23 -12.18
N ALA A 376 14.71 -19.43 -12.07
CA ALA A 376 14.14 -20.65 -12.65
C ALA A 376 12.67 -20.93 -12.26
N PRO A 377 12.23 -20.74 -10.99
CA PRO A 377 10.83 -20.97 -10.62
C PRO A 377 9.84 -20.01 -11.29
N ILE A 378 10.18 -18.72 -11.40
CA ILE A 378 9.28 -17.73 -12.01
C ILE A 378 9.23 -17.87 -13.54
N GLN A 379 10.31 -18.36 -14.15
CA GLN A 379 10.34 -18.71 -15.57
C GLN A 379 9.51 -19.97 -15.84
N ALA A 380 9.66 -21.02 -15.03
CA ALA A 380 8.88 -22.26 -15.15
C ALA A 380 7.37 -22.01 -14.97
N ARG A 381 6.99 -21.07 -14.08
CA ARG A 381 5.60 -20.65 -13.86
C ARG A 381 4.87 -20.28 -15.16
N ARG A 382 5.56 -19.70 -16.14
CA ARG A 382 4.98 -19.29 -17.44
C ARG A 382 4.30 -20.45 -18.18
N HIS A 383 4.64 -21.70 -17.84
CA HIS A 383 4.08 -22.91 -18.43
C HIS A 383 3.24 -23.75 -17.45
N SER A 384 2.98 -23.26 -16.24
CA SER A 384 2.23 -24.01 -15.23
C SER A 384 0.73 -24.06 -15.58
N THR A 385 0.14 -25.25 -15.49
CA THR A 385 -1.31 -25.46 -15.69
C THR A 385 -2.16 -24.84 -14.58
N ARG A 386 -1.55 -24.41 -13.47
CA ARG A 386 -2.22 -23.66 -12.40
C ARG A 386 -2.42 -22.19 -12.76
N VAL A 387 -1.69 -21.70 -13.75
CA VAL A 387 -1.72 -20.31 -14.18
C VAL A 387 -2.69 -20.12 -15.35
N HIS A 388 -2.79 -21.11 -16.23
CA HIS A 388 -3.57 -21.05 -17.47
C HIS A 388 -4.81 -21.94 -17.41
N ASN A 389 -5.97 -21.38 -17.77
CA ASN A 389 -7.23 -22.10 -17.88
C ASN A 389 -7.87 -21.85 -19.26
N ALA A 390 -7.81 -22.86 -20.13
CA ALA A 390 -8.29 -22.76 -21.50
C ALA A 390 -9.77 -22.36 -21.62
N GLU A 391 -10.62 -22.73 -20.65
CA GLU A 391 -12.03 -22.32 -20.66
C GLU A 391 -12.17 -20.83 -20.33
N VAL A 392 -11.37 -20.31 -19.40
CA VAL A 392 -11.34 -18.87 -19.08
C VAL A 392 -10.83 -18.07 -20.28
N GLU A 393 -9.76 -18.52 -20.93
CA GLU A 393 -9.23 -17.88 -22.15
C GLU A 393 -10.28 -17.83 -23.26
N LYS A 394 -10.99 -18.93 -23.49
CA LYS A 394 -12.09 -19.00 -24.47
C LYS A 394 -13.22 -18.04 -24.13
N ARG A 395 -13.64 -17.97 -22.86
CA ARG A 395 -14.68 -17.04 -22.40
C ARG A 395 -14.25 -15.58 -22.56
N LEU A 396 -12.99 -15.25 -22.26
CA LEU A 396 -12.45 -13.91 -22.47
C LEU A 396 -12.48 -13.49 -23.94
N ALA A 397 -12.07 -14.39 -24.85
CA ALA A 397 -12.07 -14.13 -26.28
C ALA A 397 -13.49 -13.94 -26.87
N ALA A 398 -14.51 -14.50 -26.20
CA ALA A 398 -15.91 -14.37 -26.61
C ALA A 398 -16.59 -13.06 -26.14
N ILE A 399 -15.92 -12.20 -25.36
CA ILE A 399 -16.50 -10.93 -24.90
C ILE A 399 -16.78 -10.01 -26.08
N THR A 400 -18.02 -9.54 -26.18
CA THR A 400 -18.45 -8.55 -27.17
C THR A 400 -18.77 -7.21 -26.50
N ALA A 401 -18.87 -6.13 -27.29
CA ALA A 401 -19.30 -4.83 -26.77
C ALA A 401 -20.67 -4.89 -26.08
N GLN A 402 -21.57 -5.76 -26.55
CA GLN A 402 -22.92 -5.92 -26.01
C GLN A 402 -22.93 -6.48 -24.58
N ASP A 403 -21.93 -7.28 -24.19
CA ASP A 403 -21.82 -7.85 -22.84
C ASP A 403 -21.61 -6.77 -21.76
N SER A 404 -21.17 -5.57 -22.15
CA SER A 404 -21.01 -4.40 -21.28
C SER A 404 -22.23 -3.49 -21.22
N GLN A 405 -23.32 -3.85 -21.92
CA GLN A 405 -24.51 -3.02 -22.06
C GLN A 405 -25.73 -3.71 -21.42
N ARG A 406 -26.55 -2.94 -20.71
CA ARG A 406 -27.86 -3.43 -20.25
C ARG A 406 -28.81 -3.53 -21.45
N ALA A 407 -29.77 -4.46 -21.41
CA ALA A 407 -30.78 -4.64 -22.45
C ALA A 407 -31.67 -3.41 -22.71
N SER A 408 -31.75 -2.47 -21.76
CA SER A 408 -32.55 -1.24 -21.92
C SER A 408 -31.91 -0.03 -21.23
N PRO A 409 -32.11 1.19 -21.77
CA PRO A 409 -31.65 2.43 -21.16
C PRO A 409 -32.37 2.71 -19.84
N TYR A 410 -31.82 3.63 -19.05
CA TYR A 410 -32.31 3.93 -17.69
C TYR A 410 -33.79 4.29 -17.66
N GLU A 411 -34.26 5.13 -18.58
CA GLU A 411 -35.64 5.63 -18.60
C GLU A 411 -36.67 4.50 -18.69
N VAL A 412 -36.41 3.49 -19.51
CA VAL A 412 -37.27 2.30 -19.68
C VAL A 412 -37.21 1.41 -18.44
N ARG A 413 -36.00 1.08 -17.97
CA ARG A 413 -35.84 0.15 -16.84
C ARG A 413 -36.30 0.74 -15.51
N ALA A 414 -36.18 2.06 -15.33
CA ALA A 414 -36.64 2.75 -14.14
C ALA A 414 -38.16 2.69 -13.99
N GLN A 415 -38.92 2.73 -15.09
CA GLN A 415 -40.38 2.55 -15.07
C GLN A 415 -40.77 1.14 -14.61
N ALA A 416 -40.14 0.11 -15.19
CA ALA A 416 -40.36 -1.28 -14.80
C ALA A 416 -39.97 -1.54 -13.32
N GLN A 417 -38.85 -0.98 -12.86
CA GLN A 417 -38.42 -1.08 -11.46
C GLN A 417 -39.39 -0.40 -10.49
N ARG A 418 -39.91 0.79 -10.83
CA ARG A 418 -40.92 1.50 -10.02
C ARG A 418 -42.21 0.69 -9.90
N GLN A 419 -42.67 0.09 -11.00
CA GLN A 419 -43.86 -0.77 -10.99
C GLN A 419 -43.65 -2.04 -10.17
N ARG A 420 -42.48 -2.68 -10.30
CA ARG A 420 -42.16 -3.93 -9.56
C ARG A 420 -42.04 -3.69 -8.05
N PHE A 421 -41.25 -2.71 -7.64
CA PHE A 421 -40.91 -2.54 -6.22
C PHE A 421 -41.83 -1.58 -5.47
N ASN A 422 -42.59 -0.73 -6.17
CA ASN A 422 -43.52 0.24 -5.60
C ASN A 422 -42.94 1.03 -4.40
N LEU A 423 -41.66 1.40 -4.51
CA LEU A 423 -40.94 2.12 -3.45
C LEU A 423 -41.51 3.54 -3.25
N PRO A 424 -41.46 4.08 -2.01
CA PRO A 424 -41.88 5.46 -1.77
C PRO A 424 -40.97 6.45 -2.50
N LYS A 425 -41.36 7.73 -2.51
CA LYS A 425 -40.57 8.80 -3.17
C LYS A 425 -39.14 8.93 -2.64
N TRP A 426 -38.94 8.62 -1.36
CA TRP A 426 -37.67 8.73 -0.65
C TRP A 426 -37.34 7.39 0.01
N PRO A 427 -37.02 6.35 -0.78
CA PRO A 427 -36.77 5.03 -0.23
C PRO A 427 -35.50 5.04 0.62
N THR A 428 -35.61 4.45 1.80
CA THR A 428 -34.56 4.34 2.82
C THR A 428 -33.89 2.97 2.75
N THR A 429 -32.57 2.96 2.92
CA THR A 429 -31.76 1.74 2.86
C THR A 429 -30.41 1.97 3.53
N THR A 430 -29.64 0.91 3.75
CA THR A 430 -28.25 0.97 4.19
C THR A 430 -27.30 0.41 3.12
N ILE A 431 -26.00 0.32 3.42
CA ILE A 431 -24.95 0.01 2.43
C ILE A 431 -24.47 -1.45 2.44
N GLY A 432 -24.96 -2.31 3.34
CA GLY A 432 -24.53 -3.71 3.44
C GLY A 432 -24.23 -4.13 4.88
N SER A 433 -22.95 -4.11 5.25
CA SER A 433 -22.48 -4.59 6.56
C SER A 433 -23.13 -3.91 7.79
N PHE A 434 -23.32 -4.71 8.84
CA PHE A 434 -23.65 -4.27 10.19
C PHE A 434 -22.51 -4.60 11.18
N PRO A 435 -22.56 -4.13 12.45
CA PRO A 435 -21.49 -4.35 13.41
C PRO A 435 -21.06 -5.81 13.55
N GLN A 436 -19.78 -6.07 13.27
CA GLN A 436 -19.15 -7.38 13.36
C GLN A 436 -18.80 -7.69 14.82
N THR A 437 -19.75 -8.25 15.57
CA THR A 437 -19.66 -8.49 17.02
C THR A 437 -18.63 -9.56 17.40
N THR A 438 -18.33 -9.67 18.70
CA THR A 438 -17.42 -10.69 19.23
C THR A 438 -17.93 -12.10 18.93
N GLU A 439 -19.24 -12.31 18.98
CA GLU A 439 -19.92 -13.58 18.68
C GLU A 439 -19.73 -13.97 17.21
N ILE A 440 -19.99 -13.05 16.27
CA ILE A 440 -19.77 -13.29 14.82
C ILE A 440 -18.30 -13.62 14.53
N ARG A 441 -17.37 -12.89 15.17
CA ARG A 441 -15.92 -13.17 15.05
C ARG A 441 -15.56 -14.53 15.64
N GLY A 442 -16.14 -14.89 16.78
CA GLY A 442 -15.98 -16.19 17.43
C GLY A 442 -16.42 -17.35 16.54
N LEU A 443 -17.66 -17.29 16.01
CA LEU A 443 -18.22 -18.31 15.12
C LEU A 443 -17.31 -18.57 13.91
N ARG A 444 -16.84 -17.52 13.23
CA ARG A 444 -15.94 -17.65 12.08
C ARG A 444 -14.58 -18.20 12.46
N LEU A 445 -14.03 -17.77 13.60
CA LEU A 445 -12.74 -18.25 14.09
C LEU A 445 -12.80 -19.75 14.42
N ASP A 446 -13.84 -20.18 15.11
CA ASP A 446 -14.03 -21.57 15.52
C ASP A 446 -14.30 -22.47 14.32
N PHE A 447 -15.10 -22.02 13.35
CA PHE A 447 -15.27 -22.73 12.08
C PHE A 447 -13.93 -22.86 11.32
N LYS A 448 -13.16 -21.77 11.20
CA LYS A 448 -11.84 -21.77 10.54
C LYS A 448 -10.80 -22.66 11.25
N LYS A 449 -10.96 -22.89 12.56
CA LYS A 449 -10.12 -23.82 13.35
C LYS A 449 -10.61 -25.27 13.33
N GLY A 450 -11.81 -25.53 12.80
CA GLY A 450 -12.44 -26.85 12.84
C GLY A 450 -13.05 -27.20 14.21
N ASN A 451 -13.21 -26.22 15.10
CA ASN A 451 -13.86 -26.39 16.41
C ASN A 451 -15.40 -26.41 16.29
N LEU A 452 -15.93 -25.93 15.18
CA LEU A 452 -17.36 -25.83 14.87
C LEU A 452 -17.61 -26.49 13.51
N ASP A 453 -18.64 -27.33 13.41
CA ASP A 453 -19.02 -27.91 12.12
C ASP A 453 -19.79 -26.89 11.25
N ALA A 454 -19.94 -27.22 9.96
CA ALA A 454 -20.59 -26.35 8.98
C ALA A 454 -22.07 -26.07 9.29
N SER A 455 -22.78 -27.02 9.92
CA SER A 455 -24.20 -26.88 10.24
C SER A 455 -24.42 -25.87 11.37
N HIS A 456 -23.64 -26.00 12.44
CA HIS A 456 -23.69 -25.08 13.57
C HIS A 456 -23.18 -23.69 13.17
N TYR A 457 -22.12 -23.60 12.35
CA TYR A 457 -21.66 -22.33 11.79
C TYR A 457 -22.77 -21.65 10.98
N ARG A 458 -23.40 -22.39 10.05
CA ARG A 458 -24.48 -21.85 9.21
C ARG A 458 -25.65 -21.34 10.05
N THR A 459 -26.05 -22.10 11.06
CA THR A 459 -27.14 -21.74 11.96
C THR A 459 -26.82 -20.46 12.76
N GLY A 460 -25.62 -20.35 13.31
CA GLY A 460 -25.20 -19.16 14.06
C GLY A 460 -25.17 -17.89 13.20
N ILE A 461 -24.63 -17.98 11.99
CA ILE A 461 -24.62 -16.84 11.04
C ILE A 461 -26.04 -16.48 10.57
N ALA A 462 -26.88 -17.48 10.30
CA ALA A 462 -28.28 -17.26 9.93
C ALA A 462 -29.04 -16.48 11.00
N GLU A 463 -28.82 -16.75 12.28
CA GLU A 463 -29.50 -16.01 13.35
C GLU A 463 -29.08 -14.54 13.41
N HIS A 464 -27.81 -14.22 13.13
CA HIS A 464 -27.36 -12.83 13.00
C HIS A 464 -27.96 -12.12 11.78
N ILE A 465 -28.10 -12.82 10.64
CA ILE A 465 -28.79 -12.28 9.46
C ILE A 465 -30.26 -12.00 9.78
N LYS A 466 -30.92 -12.93 10.47
CA LYS A 466 -32.31 -12.77 10.90
C LYS A 466 -32.49 -11.57 11.83
N GLN A 467 -31.61 -11.42 12.81
CA GLN A 467 -31.60 -10.25 13.70
C GLN A 467 -31.46 -8.95 12.90
N ALA A 468 -30.57 -8.90 11.91
CA ALA A 468 -30.39 -7.73 11.06
C ALA A 468 -31.64 -7.40 10.23
N ILE A 469 -32.33 -8.40 9.67
CA ILE A 469 -33.58 -8.20 8.91
C ILE A 469 -34.69 -7.68 9.83
N VAL A 470 -34.93 -8.35 10.95
CA VAL A 470 -35.99 -7.96 11.92
C VAL A 470 -35.79 -6.53 12.41
N GLU A 471 -34.55 -6.13 12.72
CA GLU A 471 -34.27 -4.78 13.20
C GLU A 471 -34.52 -3.72 12.12
N GLN A 472 -34.17 -3.99 10.86
CA GLN A 472 -34.44 -3.06 9.77
C GLN A 472 -35.94 -2.93 9.47
N GLU A 473 -36.70 -4.04 9.56
CA GLU A 473 -38.16 -3.99 9.45
C GLU A 473 -38.78 -3.14 10.55
N ARG A 474 -38.32 -3.33 11.80
CA ARG A 474 -38.74 -2.53 12.96
C ARG A 474 -38.45 -1.04 12.79
N LEU A 475 -37.32 -0.70 12.17
CA LEU A 475 -36.93 0.67 11.84
C LEU A 475 -37.68 1.24 10.63
N GLY A 476 -38.43 0.41 9.90
CA GLY A 476 -39.24 0.84 8.77
C GLY A 476 -38.45 1.09 7.49
N LEU A 477 -37.25 0.52 7.31
CA LEU A 477 -36.45 0.70 6.08
C LEU A 477 -37.15 0.09 4.86
N ASP A 478 -36.96 0.65 3.66
CA ASP A 478 -37.67 0.24 2.44
C ASP A 478 -36.96 -0.87 1.65
N VAL A 479 -35.62 -0.81 1.58
CA VAL A 479 -34.79 -1.84 0.91
C VAL A 479 -33.74 -2.33 1.89
N LEU A 480 -33.75 -3.62 2.20
CA LEU A 480 -32.96 -4.19 3.29
C LEU A 480 -31.64 -4.79 2.79
N VAL A 481 -30.75 -5.07 3.74
CA VAL A 481 -29.49 -5.81 3.56
C VAL A 481 -29.40 -6.93 4.59
N HIS A 482 -28.61 -7.98 4.34
CA HIS A 482 -28.47 -9.09 5.29
C HIS A 482 -27.38 -8.89 6.36
N GLY A 483 -26.64 -7.78 6.30
CA GLY A 483 -25.64 -7.42 7.31
C GLY A 483 -24.25 -8.04 7.15
N GLU A 484 -24.06 -8.95 6.19
CA GLU A 484 -22.76 -9.56 5.83
C GLU A 484 -22.02 -10.23 7.01
N ALA A 485 -22.76 -10.88 7.91
CA ALA A 485 -22.19 -11.56 9.08
C ALA A 485 -21.21 -12.69 8.71
N GLU A 486 -21.42 -13.33 7.56
CA GLU A 486 -20.57 -14.39 7.02
C GLU A 486 -19.19 -13.89 6.55
N ARG A 487 -19.05 -12.59 6.25
CA ARG A 487 -17.87 -12.02 5.58
C ARG A 487 -16.91 -11.35 6.56
N ASN A 488 -15.67 -11.83 6.60
CA ASN A 488 -14.56 -11.19 7.31
C ASN A 488 -14.07 -9.93 6.61
N ASP A 489 -13.95 -9.99 5.29
CA ASP A 489 -13.45 -8.93 4.43
C ASP A 489 -14.10 -9.02 3.05
N MET A 490 -14.38 -7.88 2.44
CA MET A 490 -15.11 -7.79 1.17
C MET A 490 -14.33 -8.33 -0.05
N VAL A 491 -13.02 -8.59 0.09
CA VAL A 491 -12.19 -9.18 -0.98
C VAL A 491 -11.71 -10.57 -0.60
N GLU A 492 -11.28 -10.79 0.65
CA GLU A 492 -10.88 -12.14 1.12
C GLU A 492 -12.03 -13.14 0.93
N TYR A 493 -13.27 -12.76 1.28
CA TYR A 493 -14.44 -13.64 1.16
C TYR A 493 -14.68 -14.10 -0.29
N PHE A 494 -14.69 -13.19 -1.27
CA PHE A 494 -14.89 -13.58 -2.67
C PHE A 494 -13.72 -14.40 -3.20
N GLY A 495 -12.48 -13.99 -2.90
CA GLY A 495 -11.32 -14.73 -3.39
C GLY A 495 -11.26 -16.17 -2.86
N GLU A 496 -11.74 -16.45 -1.63
CA GLU A 496 -11.78 -17.82 -1.06
C GLU A 496 -12.70 -18.75 -1.87
N HIS A 497 -13.59 -18.19 -2.70
CA HIS A 497 -14.52 -18.91 -3.58
C HIS A 497 -14.21 -18.78 -5.08
N LEU A 498 -13.09 -18.15 -5.44
CA LEU A 498 -12.63 -18.01 -6.82
C LEU A 498 -11.39 -18.86 -7.07
N ASP A 499 -11.41 -19.65 -8.14
CA ASP A 499 -10.19 -20.28 -8.64
C ASP A 499 -9.21 -19.21 -9.13
N GLY A 500 -7.92 -19.53 -9.13
CA GLY A 500 -6.87 -18.58 -9.50
C GLY A 500 -6.43 -17.65 -8.36
N PHE A 501 -7.07 -17.73 -7.18
CA PHE A 501 -6.63 -17.04 -5.96
C PHE A 501 -5.92 -17.97 -4.97
N ILE A 502 -4.98 -17.42 -4.21
CA ILE A 502 -4.43 -18.05 -3.00
C ILE A 502 -4.39 -17.05 -1.83
N PHE A 503 -4.17 -17.60 -0.63
CA PHE A 503 -4.16 -16.87 0.62
C PHE A 503 -2.93 -17.19 1.44
N THR A 504 -2.37 -16.15 2.03
CA THR A 504 -1.26 -16.25 2.98
C THR A 504 -1.80 -16.37 4.41
N GLN A 505 -0.94 -16.79 5.33
CA GLN A 505 -1.19 -16.79 6.78
C GLN A 505 -0.69 -15.51 7.43
N ASN A 506 0.50 -15.06 7.03
CA ASN A 506 1.27 -13.97 7.64
C ASN A 506 1.63 -12.87 6.62
N GLY A 507 1.03 -12.87 5.43
CA GLY A 507 1.21 -11.86 4.38
C GLY A 507 0.59 -10.48 4.69
N TRP A 508 0.86 -9.93 5.88
CA TRP A 508 0.31 -8.66 6.35
C TRP A 508 1.01 -7.46 5.71
N VAL A 509 0.22 -6.48 5.28
CA VAL A 509 0.69 -5.17 4.79
C VAL A 509 -0.06 -4.06 5.51
N GLN A 510 0.64 -2.97 5.84
CA GLN A 510 0.02 -1.81 6.47
C GLN A 510 -0.91 -1.09 5.47
N SER A 511 -2.15 -0.83 5.87
CA SER A 511 -3.07 0.01 5.08
C SER A 511 -3.15 1.43 5.63
N TYR A 512 -3.29 1.60 6.95
CA TYR A 512 -3.19 2.89 7.64
C TYR A 512 -3.02 2.70 9.14
N GLY A 513 -2.32 3.61 9.83
CA GLY A 513 -2.15 3.56 11.29
C GLY A 513 -1.73 2.18 11.80
N SER A 514 -2.47 1.58 12.74
CA SER A 514 -2.23 0.20 13.21
C SER A 514 -2.97 -0.88 12.39
N ARG A 515 -3.76 -0.51 11.37
CA ARG A 515 -4.55 -1.44 10.56
C ARG A 515 -3.70 -2.04 9.45
N CYS A 516 -3.56 -3.35 9.50
CA CYS A 516 -2.99 -4.14 8.42
C CYS A 516 -4.09 -4.91 7.68
N VAL A 517 -3.86 -5.16 6.41
CA VAL A 517 -4.63 -6.07 5.57
C VAL A 517 -3.77 -7.24 5.16
N LYS A 518 -4.38 -8.33 4.71
CA LYS A 518 -3.70 -9.50 4.19
C LYS A 518 -4.26 -9.78 2.80
N PRO A 519 -3.74 -9.08 1.77
CA PRO A 519 -4.30 -9.15 0.42
C PRO A 519 -4.25 -10.59 -0.11
N PRO A 520 -5.30 -11.06 -0.81
CA PRO A 520 -5.22 -12.28 -1.60
C PRO A 520 -4.18 -12.14 -2.72
N VAL A 521 -3.70 -13.25 -3.27
CA VAL A 521 -2.81 -13.22 -4.44
C VAL A 521 -3.51 -13.90 -5.61
N VAL A 522 -3.62 -13.20 -6.74
CA VAL A 522 -4.07 -13.81 -7.99
C VAL A 522 -2.89 -14.56 -8.57
N ILE A 523 -2.94 -15.88 -8.69
CA ILE A 523 -1.84 -16.70 -9.21
C ILE A 523 -2.06 -17.21 -10.63
N GLY A 524 -3.33 -17.35 -11.04
CA GLY A 524 -3.72 -17.91 -12.33
C GLY A 524 -4.99 -17.28 -12.87
N ASP A 525 -5.55 -17.88 -13.91
CA ASP A 525 -6.78 -17.44 -14.53
C ASP A 525 -7.97 -17.62 -13.59
N VAL A 526 -8.80 -16.57 -13.49
CA VAL A 526 -9.88 -16.52 -12.50
C VAL A 526 -11.18 -17.11 -13.04
N SER A 527 -11.74 -18.07 -12.30
CA SER A 527 -13.09 -18.63 -12.54
C SER A 527 -13.88 -18.79 -11.24
N ARG A 528 -15.21 -18.82 -11.35
CA ARG A 528 -16.12 -19.09 -10.24
C ARG A 528 -16.69 -20.52 -10.36
N PRO A 529 -16.25 -21.49 -9.55
CA PRO A 529 -16.73 -22.87 -9.64
C PRO A 529 -18.15 -23.07 -9.08
N GLN A 530 -18.56 -22.27 -8.09
CA GLN A 530 -19.86 -22.40 -7.41
C GLN A 530 -20.41 -21.03 -7.00
N ALA A 531 -21.72 -20.98 -6.74
CA ALA A 531 -22.37 -19.81 -6.16
C ALA A 531 -21.79 -19.46 -4.79
N ILE A 532 -21.55 -18.16 -4.57
CA ILE A 532 -20.83 -17.64 -3.41
C ILE A 532 -21.81 -17.17 -2.34
N THR A 533 -22.74 -16.31 -2.72
CA THR A 533 -23.57 -15.49 -1.82
C THR A 533 -25.05 -15.84 -1.89
N VAL A 534 -25.45 -16.62 -2.91
CA VAL A 534 -26.84 -16.93 -3.24
C VAL A 534 -27.59 -17.54 -2.06
N ASP A 535 -27.00 -18.51 -1.36
CA ASP A 535 -27.64 -19.18 -0.21
C ASP A 535 -28.00 -18.21 0.92
N TRP A 536 -27.12 -17.25 1.21
CA TRP A 536 -27.35 -16.22 2.22
C TRP A 536 -28.38 -15.19 1.77
N ALA A 537 -28.33 -14.78 0.50
CA ALA A 537 -29.29 -13.86 -0.08
C ALA A 537 -30.72 -14.46 -0.08
N LYS A 538 -30.86 -15.73 -0.46
CA LYS A 538 -32.14 -16.46 -0.44
C LYS A 538 -32.70 -16.58 0.98
N TYR A 539 -31.84 -16.92 1.94
CA TYR A 539 -32.27 -16.98 3.33
C TYR A 539 -32.68 -15.60 3.86
N ALA A 540 -31.93 -14.55 3.58
CA ALA A 540 -32.28 -13.19 4.01
C ALA A 540 -33.60 -12.71 3.38
N GLN A 541 -33.80 -12.95 2.08
CA GLN A 541 -35.04 -12.59 1.38
C GLN A 541 -36.25 -13.41 1.85
N SER A 542 -36.07 -14.64 2.33
CA SER A 542 -37.21 -15.44 2.85
C SER A 542 -37.74 -14.98 4.21
N LEU A 543 -37.04 -14.06 4.89
CA LEU A 543 -37.41 -13.53 6.19
C LEU A 543 -38.27 -12.26 6.12
N THR A 544 -38.48 -11.69 4.92
CA THR A 544 -39.20 -10.41 4.74
C THR A 544 -39.84 -10.34 3.35
N ASP A 545 -40.96 -9.63 3.24
CA ASP A 545 -41.57 -9.28 1.95
C ASP A 545 -40.90 -8.07 1.29
N LYS A 546 -40.03 -7.35 2.01
CA LYS A 546 -39.28 -6.21 1.45
C LYS A 546 -38.12 -6.70 0.58
N PRO A 547 -37.73 -5.93 -0.45
CA PRO A 547 -36.58 -6.29 -1.28
C PRO A 547 -35.28 -6.27 -0.46
N VAL A 548 -34.50 -7.34 -0.54
CA VAL A 548 -33.17 -7.47 0.07
C VAL A 548 -32.09 -7.36 -1.00
N LYS A 549 -31.03 -6.60 -0.75
CA LYS A 549 -29.91 -6.46 -1.71
C LYS A 549 -29.04 -7.71 -1.72
N GLY A 550 -28.78 -8.23 -2.93
CA GLY A 550 -27.59 -9.04 -3.19
C GLY A 550 -26.32 -8.19 -3.09
N MET A 551 -25.31 -8.65 -2.37
CA MET A 551 -24.10 -7.88 -2.08
C MET A 551 -22.88 -8.50 -2.75
N LEU A 552 -22.25 -7.79 -3.69
CA LEU A 552 -21.00 -8.20 -4.34
C LEU A 552 -19.93 -7.12 -4.26
N THR A 553 -18.67 -7.54 -4.34
CA THR A 553 -17.54 -6.64 -4.57
C THR A 553 -17.22 -6.60 -6.06
N GLY A 554 -17.16 -5.40 -6.63
CA GLY A 554 -16.88 -5.24 -8.06
C GLY A 554 -15.49 -5.75 -8.47
N PRO A 555 -15.30 -6.13 -9.75
CA PRO A 555 -14.09 -6.82 -10.21
C PRO A 555 -12.81 -5.98 -10.04
N VAL A 556 -12.93 -4.66 -10.26
CA VAL A 556 -11.80 -3.73 -10.10
C VAL A 556 -11.36 -3.62 -8.64
N THR A 557 -12.30 -3.67 -7.69
CA THR A 557 -11.96 -3.63 -6.26
C THR A 557 -11.27 -4.93 -5.83
N ILE A 558 -11.80 -6.10 -6.24
CA ILE A 558 -11.16 -7.40 -5.97
C ILE A 558 -9.72 -7.40 -6.50
N LEU A 559 -9.52 -6.94 -7.74
CA LEU A 559 -8.20 -6.81 -8.33
C LEU A 559 -7.30 -5.83 -7.55
N CYS A 560 -7.77 -4.60 -7.31
CA CYS A 560 -6.96 -3.55 -6.72
C CYS A 560 -6.58 -3.82 -5.25
N TRP A 561 -7.32 -4.67 -4.55
CA TRP A 561 -7.06 -5.05 -3.15
C TRP A 561 -6.45 -6.44 -3.02
N SER A 562 -6.03 -7.03 -4.14
CA SER A 562 -5.23 -8.25 -4.19
C SER A 562 -3.84 -7.92 -4.74
N PHE A 563 -2.88 -8.82 -4.51
CA PHE A 563 -1.63 -8.83 -5.26
C PHE A 563 -1.89 -9.39 -6.67
N PRO A 564 -1.81 -8.57 -7.73
CA PRO A 564 -2.13 -9.00 -9.08
C PRO A 564 -0.98 -9.80 -9.68
N ARG A 565 -1.30 -10.65 -10.66
CA ARG A 565 -0.32 -11.24 -11.59
C ARG A 565 0.48 -10.17 -12.33
N GLU A 566 1.75 -10.46 -12.62
CA GLU A 566 2.64 -9.58 -13.40
C GLU A 566 2.82 -10.04 -14.86
N ASP A 567 2.41 -11.26 -15.18
CA ASP A 567 2.55 -11.88 -16.51
C ASP A 567 1.40 -11.51 -17.48
N VAL A 568 0.33 -10.90 -16.98
CA VAL A 568 -0.82 -10.47 -17.79
C VAL A 568 -1.28 -9.07 -17.37
N SER A 569 -1.98 -8.39 -18.27
CA SER A 569 -2.47 -7.04 -17.99
C SER A 569 -3.52 -7.02 -16.86
N ARG A 570 -3.56 -5.91 -16.11
CA ARG A 570 -4.62 -5.65 -15.13
C ARG A 570 -6.02 -5.72 -15.74
N GLU A 571 -6.16 -5.28 -16.99
CA GLU A 571 -7.41 -5.35 -17.74
C GLU A 571 -7.87 -6.80 -17.96
N THR A 572 -6.94 -7.69 -18.35
CA THR A 572 -7.22 -9.13 -18.51
C THR A 572 -7.73 -9.72 -17.20
N ILE A 573 -7.02 -9.48 -16.08
CA ILE A 573 -7.44 -10.00 -14.76
C ILE A 573 -8.80 -9.44 -14.36
N ALA A 574 -9.04 -8.14 -14.56
CA ALA A 574 -10.33 -7.51 -14.26
C ALA A 574 -11.48 -8.13 -15.08
N LYS A 575 -11.26 -8.44 -16.36
CA LYS A 575 -12.24 -9.12 -17.21
C LYS A 575 -12.53 -10.55 -16.75
N GLN A 576 -11.51 -11.30 -16.32
CA GLN A 576 -11.72 -12.66 -15.76
C GLN A 576 -12.59 -12.61 -14.50
N ILE A 577 -12.26 -11.71 -13.56
CA ILE A 577 -13.07 -11.50 -12.35
C ILE A 577 -14.49 -11.03 -12.73
N ALA A 578 -14.63 -10.16 -13.73
CA ALA A 578 -15.94 -9.69 -14.18
C ALA A 578 -16.82 -10.81 -14.74
N LEU A 579 -16.25 -11.75 -15.50
CA LEU A 579 -16.96 -12.95 -15.98
C LEU A 579 -17.40 -13.84 -14.82
N ALA A 580 -16.51 -14.08 -13.86
CA ALA A 580 -16.82 -14.83 -12.65
C ALA A 580 -17.97 -14.20 -11.84
N LEU A 581 -17.93 -12.87 -11.66
CA LEU A 581 -18.99 -12.14 -10.95
C LEU A 581 -20.28 -12.00 -11.75
N ARG A 582 -20.22 -11.99 -13.10
CA ARG A 582 -21.41 -12.02 -13.95
C ARG A 582 -22.22 -13.29 -13.70
N ASP A 583 -21.55 -14.43 -13.54
CA ASP A 583 -22.20 -15.70 -13.24
C ASP A 583 -22.88 -15.64 -11.85
N GLU A 584 -22.24 -15.02 -10.85
CA GLU A 584 -22.84 -14.81 -9.52
C GLU A 584 -24.06 -13.88 -9.56
N VAL A 585 -24.01 -12.79 -10.33
CA VAL A 585 -25.15 -11.87 -10.51
C VAL A 585 -26.32 -12.58 -11.18
N ALA A 586 -26.06 -13.42 -12.18
CA ALA A 586 -27.09 -14.20 -12.86
C ALA A 586 -27.74 -15.22 -11.92
N ASP A 587 -26.95 -15.91 -11.09
CA ASP A 587 -27.48 -16.86 -10.11
C ASP A 587 -28.30 -16.16 -9.01
N LEU A 588 -27.90 -14.96 -8.58
CA LEU A 588 -28.68 -14.14 -7.65
C LEU A 588 -30.02 -13.74 -8.26
N GLU A 589 -30.05 -13.25 -9.51
CA GLU A 589 -31.29 -12.89 -10.19
C GLU A 589 -32.23 -14.10 -10.37
N ALA A 590 -31.68 -15.27 -10.70
CA ALA A 590 -32.45 -16.51 -10.86
C ALA A 590 -33.00 -17.05 -9.53
N ALA A 591 -32.40 -16.67 -8.40
CA ALA A 591 -32.75 -17.15 -7.07
C ALA A 591 -33.91 -16.40 -6.41
N GLY A 592 -34.35 -15.28 -6.98
CA GLY A 592 -35.41 -14.40 -6.44
C GLY A 592 -34.94 -12.97 -6.28
#